data_AF-A0A853D3K7-F1
#
_entry.id   AF-A0A853D3K7-F1
#
_cell.length_a   1.000
_cell.length_b   1.000
_cell.length_c   1.000
_cell.angle_alpha   90.00
_cell.angle_beta   90.00
_cell.angle_gamma   90.00
#
_symmetry.space_group_name_H-M   'P 1'
#
loop_
_entity.id
_entity.type
_entity.pdbx_description
1 polymer ?
#
loop_
_entity_poly.entity_id
_entity_poly.type
_entity_poly.pdbx_seq_one_letter_code
_entity_poly.pdbx_strand_id
1 'polypeptide(L)'
;MKQTVLRYGAYGALTICVLFIISWYALGNLSMSVQELLGYVSIIVSLSFVFFGIKHFRDRENEGKVSFKKALIIGILISIITALAFGLLDVLYTEVLNPEFMDT
;
A
#
# COMPACT_ATOMS: atom_id res chain seq x y z
N MET A 1 -9.65 -1.24 17.16
CA MET A 1 -9.30 -2.10 16.01
C MET A 1 -9.87 -1.55 14.69
N LYS A 2 -11.20 -1.37 14.55
CA LYS A 2 -11.79 -0.88 13.28
C LYS A 2 -11.22 0.47 12.84
N GLN A 3 -11.15 1.43 13.77
CA GLN A 3 -10.56 2.75 13.48
C GLN A 3 -9.08 2.66 13.14
N THR A 4 -8.30 1.82 13.84
CA THR A 4 -6.90 1.57 13.52
C THR A 4 -6.74 1.02 12.10
N VAL A 5 -7.50 -0.01 11.75
CA VAL A 5 -7.43 -0.65 10.43
C VAL A 5 -7.75 0.35 9.34
N LEU A 6 -8.84 1.12 9.47
CA LEU A 6 -9.21 2.12 8.46
C LEU A 6 -8.17 3.23 8.34
N ARG A 7 -7.65 3.73 9.46
CA ARG A 7 -6.66 4.82 9.48
C ARG A 7 -5.35 4.39 8.85
N TYR A 8 -4.80 3.26 9.25
CA TYR A 8 -3.50 2.78 8.74
C TYR A 8 -3.62 2.15 7.35
N GLY A 9 -4.77 1.56 7.01
CA GLY A 9 -5.10 1.18 5.64
C GLY A 9 -5.18 2.38 4.70
N ALA A 10 -5.82 3.47 5.13
CA ALA A 10 -5.86 4.71 4.35
C ALA A 10 -4.47 5.35 4.18
N TYR A 11 -3.60 5.28 5.19
CA TYR A 11 -2.21 5.72 5.05
C TYR A 11 -1.45 4.88 4.03
N GLY A 12 -1.53 3.55 4.10
CA GLY A 12 -0.92 2.67 3.11
C GLY A 12 -1.45 2.92 1.69
N ALA A 13 -2.78 3.02 1.54
CA ALA A 13 -3.44 3.32 0.28
C ALA A 13 -3.01 4.67 -0.32
N LEU A 14 -2.99 5.74 0.50
CA LEU A 14 -2.58 7.05 0.02
C LEU A 14 -1.09 7.04 -0.37
N THR A 15 -0.23 6.41 0.43
CA THR A 15 1.20 6.32 0.13
C THR A 15 1.46 5.56 -1.17
N ILE A 16 0.84 4.40 -1.39
CA ILE A 16 1.08 3.64 -2.63
C ILE A 16 0.57 4.41 -3.86
N CYS A 17 -0.59 5.05 -3.77
CA CYS A 17 -1.13 5.84 -4.88
C CYS A 17 -0.24 7.05 -5.21
N VAL A 18 0.22 7.77 -4.19
CA VAL A 18 1.11 8.93 -4.39
C VAL A 18 2.45 8.49 -4.99
N LEU A 19 3.05 7.43 -4.46
CA LEU A 19 4.33 6.92 -4.98
C LEU A 19 4.19 6.40 -6.42
N PHE A 20 3.08 5.74 -6.75
CA PHE A 20 2.79 5.33 -8.12
C PHE A 20 2.67 6.52 -9.08
N ILE A 21 1.90 7.55 -8.71
CA ILE A 21 1.77 8.77 -9.52
C ILE A 21 3.11 9.51 -9.67
N ILE A 22 3.92 9.59 -8.62
CA ILE A 22 5.27 10.16 -8.72
C ILE A 22 6.12 9.33 -9.69
N SER A 23 6.04 8.01 -9.59
CA SER A 23 6.79 7.08 -10.46
C SER A 23 6.33 7.15 -11.91
N TRP A 24 5.09 7.56 -12.15
CA TRP A 24 4.61 7.86 -13.50
C TRP A 24 5.26 9.13 -14.07
N TYR A 25 5.14 10.26 -13.35
CA TYR A 25 5.57 11.57 -13.89
C TYR A 25 7.08 11.81 -13.85
N ALA A 26 7.78 11.30 -12.84
CA ALA A 26 9.20 11.62 -12.62
C ALA A 26 10.17 10.66 -13.34
N LEU A 27 9.66 9.55 -13.87
CA LEU A 27 10.44 8.34 -14.09
C LEU A 27 10.27 7.72 -15.48
N GLY A 28 9.43 8.29 -16.34
CA GLY A 28 9.16 7.78 -17.70
C GLY A 28 10.38 7.69 -18.63
N ASN A 29 11.49 8.37 -18.32
CA ASN A 29 12.74 8.29 -19.08
C ASN A 29 13.76 7.29 -18.52
N LEU A 30 13.45 6.62 -17.41
CA LEU A 30 14.34 5.64 -16.78
C LEU A 30 14.06 4.23 -17.32
N SER A 31 15.08 3.37 -17.27
CA SER A 31 14.95 1.98 -17.72
C SER A 31 13.89 1.21 -16.93
N MET A 32 13.26 0.23 -17.58
CA MET A 32 12.22 -0.60 -16.98
C MET A 32 12.66 -1.22 -15.64
N SER A 33 13.90 -1.71 -15.56
CA SER A 33 14.46 -2.30 -14.33
C SER A 33 14.50 -1.32 -13.15
N VAL A 34 14.71 -0.02 -13.40
CA VAL A 34 14.69 1.01 -12.34
C VAL A 34 13.25 1.30 -11.91
N GLN A 35 12.31 1.35 -12.86
CA GLN A 35 10.90 1.55 -12.57
C GLN A 35 10.33 0.38 -11.74
N GLU A 36 10.66 -0.86 -12.10
CA GLU A 36 10.30 -2.06 -11.34
C GLU A 36 10.84 -2.02 -9.90
N LEU A 37 12.12 -1.70 -9.74
CA LEU A 37 12.75 -1.59 -8.42
C LEU A 37 12.00 -0.57 -7.54
N LEU A 38 11.64 0.59 -8.11
CA LEU A 38 10.90 1.62 -7.38
C LEU A 38 9.46 1.22 -7.08
N GLY A 39 8.83 0.43 -7.96
CA GLY A 39 7.56 -0.22 -7.66
C GLY A 39 7.64 -1.08 -6.41
N TYR A 40 8.64 -1.97 -6.32
CA TYR A 40 8.83 -2.81 -5.13
C TYR A 40 9.14 -2.01 -3.87
N VAL A 41 9.98 -0.98 -3.96
CA VAL A 41 10.25 -0.07 -2.83
C VAL A 41 8.95 0.60 -2.36
N SER A 42 8.11 1.05 -3.28
CA SER A 42 6.83 1.69 -2.96
C SER A 42 5.88 0.75 -2.24
N ILE A 43 5.84 -0.53 -2.63
CA ILE A 43 5.06 -1.57 -1.92
C ILE A 43 5.57 -1.74 -0.49
N ILE A 44 6.89 -1.84 -0.28
CA ILE A 44 7.49 -2.00 1.07
C ILE A 44 7.16 -0.79 1.94
N VAL A 45 7.33 0.42 1.42
CA VAL A 45 7.04 1.67 2.15
C VAL A 45 5.57 1.73 2.54
N SER A 46 4.67 1.36 1.63
CA SER A 46 3.21 1.40 1.87
C SER A 46 2.75 0.31 2.85
N LEU A 47 3.34 -0.88 2.78
CA LEU A 47 3.03 -1.97 3.72
C LEU A 47 3.68 -1.79 5.09
N SER A 48 4.64 -0.87 5.26
CA SER A 48 5.18 -0.53 6.59
C SER A 48 4.09 -0.06 7.58
N PHE A 49 2.98 0.50 7.07
CA PHE A 49 1.83 0.87 7.88
C PHE A 49 1.11 -0.31 8.54
N VAL A 50 1.33 -1.55 8.08
CA VAL A 50 0.89 -2.76 8.79
C VAL A 50 1.54 -2.83 10.17
N PHE A 51 2.87 -2.67 10.22
CA PHE A 51 3.60 -2.68 11.49
C PHE A 51 3.13 -1.54 12.41
N PHE A 52 3.03 -0.32 11.87
CA PHE A 52 2.58 0.83 12.65
C PHE A 52 1.13 0.70 13.14
N GLY A 53 0.24 0.12 12.34
CA GLY A 53 -1.14 -0.15 12.73
C GLY A 53 -1.25 -1.17 13.84
N ILE A 54 -0.50 -2.28 13.76
CA ILE A 54 -0.43 -3.30 14.82
C ILE A 54 0.15 -2.68 16.10
N LYS A 55 1.24 -1.92 15.99
CA LYS A 55 1.88 -1.25 17.13
C LYS A 55 0.94 -0.25 17.79
N HIS A 56 0.23 0.56 17.00
CA HIS A 56 -0.74 1.51 17.52
C HIS A 56 -1.87 0.82 18.26
N PHE A 57 -2.46 -0.22 17.68
CA PHE A 57 -3.52 -0.99 18.33
C PHE A 57 -3.03 -1.60 19.64
N ARG A 58 -1.84 -2.22 19.64
CA ARG A 58 -1.21 -2.79 20.83
C ARG A 58 -1.05 -1.74 21.93
N ASP A 59 -0.40 -0.62 21.63
CA ASP A 59 0.04 0.36 22.64
C ASP A 59 -1.07 1.29 23.11
N ARG A 60 -2.03 1.64 22.24
CA ARG A 60 -3.06 2.67 22.54
C ARG A 60 -4.46 2.11 22.78
N GLU A 61 -4.79 0.93 22.24
CA GLU A 61 -6.15 0.39 22.27
C GLU A 61 -6.29 -0.96 22.99
N ASN A 62 -5.18 -1.69 23.21
CA ASN A 62 -5.19 -3.05 23.78
C ASN A 62 -4.15 -3.24 24.90
N GLU A 63 -3.92 -2.17 25.68
CA GLU A 63 -3.16 -2.19 26.96
C GLU A 63 -1.72 -2.74 26.84
N GLY A 64 -1.05 -2.46 25.72
CA GLY A 64 0.35 -2.82 25.49
C GLY A 64 0.59 -4.28 25.09
N LYS A 65 -0.45 -5.11 24.98
CA LYS A 65 -0.33 -6.52 24.56
C LYS A 65 -1.18 -6.78 23.33
N VAL A 66 -0.80 -7.76 22.50
CA VAL A 66 -1.63 -8.20 21.37
C VAL A 66 -1.33 -9.67 21.10
N SER A 67 -2.36 -10.49 20.90
CA SER A 67 -2.17 -11.89 20.52
C SER A 67 -1.84 -12.00 19.02
N PHE A 68 -1.12 -13.04 18.64
CA PHE A 68 -0.74 -13.28 17.24
C PHE A 68 -1.96 -13.25 16.30
N LYS A 69 -3.04 -13.96 16.65
CA LYS A 69 -4.28 -13.98 15.85
C LYS A 69 -4.86 -12.57 15.64
N LYS A 70 -4.89 -11.73 16.69
CA LYS A 70 -5.38 -10.34 16.56
C LYS A 70 -4.46 -9.50 15.68
N ALA A 71 -3.15 -9.59 15.87
CA ALA A 71 -2.17 -8.86 15.07
C ALA A 71 -2.23 -9.27 13.59
N LEU A 72 -2.37 -10.57 13.31
CA LEU A 72 -2.52 -11.11 11.96
C LEU A 72 -3.77 -10.56 11.26
N ILE A 73 -4.92 -10.56 11.94
CA ILE A 73 -6.17 -10.02 11.39
C ILE A 73 -6.01 -8.53 11.08
N ILE A 74 -5.41 -7.74 11.98
CA ILE A 74 -5.17 -6.31 11.76
C ILE A 74 -4.29 -6.11 10.53
N GLY A 75 -3.20 -6.87 10.42
CA GLY A 75 -2.29 -6.78 9.29
C GLY A 75 -2.97 -7.13 7.96
N ILE A 76 -3.71 -8.24 7.91
CA ILE A 76 -4.47 -8.65 6.71
C ILE A 76 -5.46 -7.56 6.29
N LEU A 77 -6.23 -7.00 7.23
CA LEU A 77 -7.23 -5.99 6.90
C LEU A 77 -6.58 -4.69 6.37
N ILE A 78 -5.47 -4.25 6.96
CA ILE A 78 -4.71 -3.09 6.45
C ILE A 78 -4.18 -3.38 5.04
N SER A 79 -3.55 -4.55 4.83
CA SER A 79 -3.01 -4.94 3.52
C SER A 79 -4.08 -5.03 2.45
N ILE A 80 -5.28 -5.54 2.75
CA ILE A 80 -6.40 -5.60 1.80
C ILE A 80 -6.83 -4.20 1.37
N ILE A 81 -6.94 -3.24 2.30
CA ILE A 81 -7.30 -1.86 1.97
C ILE A 81 -6.26 -1.24 1.02
N THR A 82 -4.97 -1.39 1.36
CA THR A 82 -3.87 -0.88 0.51
C THR A 82 -3.86 -1.55 -0.86
N ALA A 83 -4.02 -2.88 -0.93
CA ALA A 83 -4.00 -3.64 -2.17
C ALA A 83 -5.20 -3.32 -3.07
N LEU A 84 -6.40 -3.14 -2.51
CA LEU A 84 -7.58 -2.74 -3.28
C LEU A 84 -7.41 -1.34 -3.88
N ALA A 85 -6.90 -0.38 -3.11
CA ALA A 85 -6.65 0.96 -3.60
C ALA A 85 -5.62 0.96 -4.74
N PHE A 86 -4.52 0.22 -4.57
CA PHE A 86 -3.50 0.07 -5.59
C PHE A 86 -4.03 -0.64 -6.84
N GLY A 87 -4.74 -1.77 -6.68
CA GLY A 87 -5.29 -2.52 -7.81
C GLY A 87 -6.32 -1.72 -8.61
N LEU A 88 -7.14 -0.90 -7.96
CA LEU A 88 -8.06 0.01 -8.67
C LEU A 88 -7.31 1.09 -9.45
N LEU A 89 -6.25 1.65 -8.88
CA LEU A 89 -5.41 2.62 -9.56
C LEU A 89 -4.68 2.00 -10.75
N ASP A 90 -4.16 0.78 -10.58
CA ASP A 90 -3.47 0.01 -11.61
C ASP A 90 -4.42 -0.28 -12.78
N VAL A 91 -5.63 -0.78 -12.52
CA VAL A 91 -6.65 -0.98 -13.57
C VAL A 91 -7.01 0.33 -14.28
N LEU A 92 -7.22 1.42 -13.54
CA LEU A 92 -7.48 2.72 -14.16
C LEU A 92 -6.32 3.14 -15.07
N TYR A 93 -5.11 2.89 -14.61
CA TYR A 93 -3.90 3.22 -15.32
C TYR A 93 -3.73 2.38 -16.59
N THR A 94 -3.84 1.05 -16.50
CA THR A 94 -3.62 0.15 -17.64
C THR A 94 -4.78 0.15 -18.63
N GLU A 95 -6.04 0.33 -18.20
CA GLU A 95 -7.19 0.24 -19.12
C GLU A 95 -7.61 1.59 -19.72
N VAL A 96 -7.36 2.69 -19.00
CA VAL A 96 -7.88 4.01 -19.39
C VAL A 96 -6.77 4.99 -19.76
N LEU A 97 -5.70 5.07 -18.97
CA LEU A 97 -4.65 6.07 -19.15
C LEU A 97 -3.55 5.61 -20.12
N ASN A 98 -3.18 4.33 -20.07
CA ASN A 98 -2.14 3.75 -20.91
C ASN A 98 -2.53 2.33 -21.38
N PRO A 99 -3.54 2.21 -22.27
CA PRO A 99 -4.01 0.92 -22.79
C PRO A 99 -2.93 0.09 -23.49
N GLU A 100 -1.95 0.75 -24.12
CA GLU A 100 -0.82 0.07 -24.80
C GLU A 100 0.24 -0.46 -23.82
N PHE A 101 0.10 -0.23 -22.50
CA PHE A 101 1.08 -0.66 -21.50
C PHE A 101 1.27 -2.19 -21.46
N MET A 102 0.21 -2.95 -21.70
CA MET A 102 0.22 -4.42 -21.73
C MET A 102 0.47 -4.98 -23.14
N ASP A 103 0.47 -4.13 -24.18
CA ASP A 103 0.68 -4.52 -25.57
C ASP A 103 2.19 -4.61 -25.86
N THR A 104 2.83 -5.64 -25.31
CA THR A 104 4.19 -6.08 -25.68
C THR A 104 4.19 -7.50 -26.20
#